data_AF-A0AAD9N1P0-F1
#
_entry.id   AF-A0AAD9N1P0-F1
#
_cell.length_a   1.000
_cell.length_b   1.000
_cell.length_c   1.000
_cell.angle_alpha   90.00
_cell.angle_beta   90.00
_cell.angle_gamma   90.00
#
_symmetry.space_group_name_H-M   'P 1'
#
loop_
_entity.id
_entity.type
_entity.pdbx_description
1 polymer ?
#
loop_
_entity_poly.entity_id
_entity_poly.type
_entity_poly.pdbx_seq_one_letter_code
_entity_poly.pdbx_strand_id
1 'polypeptide(L)'
;ELGNILLLTKTSSIFDELENHQVALQAMQSSSAAGSFLDEVIKWQKRLQIIEAVLTKWLEVQEKWAELEEVYGTQEIRNALLHDGNTFALVSRDFKMLMKATEKNPNVLQCCQRKSKTISMWI
;
A
#
# COMPACT_ATOMS: atom_id res chain seq x y z
N GLU A 1 -20.78 -13.87 6.42
CA GLU A 1 -20.91 -12.40 6.53
C GLU A 1 -19.57 -11.74 6.24
N LEU A 2 -19.40 -11.21 5.01
CA LEU A 2 -18.16 -10.54 4.61
C LEU A 2 -18.23 -9.11 5.14
N GLY A 3 -17.74 -8.92 6.36
CA GLY A 3 -17.78 -7.65 7.09
C GLY A 3 -17.14 -6.49 6.31
N ASN A 4 -17.64 -5.29 6.61
CA ASN A 4 -17.25 -4.00 6.06
C ASN A 4 -15.72 -3.87 5.94
N ILE A 5 -15.21 -3.58 4.74
CA ILE A 5 -13.78 -3.34 4.51
C ILE A 5 -13.58 -1.84 4.55
N LEU A 6 -12.69 -1.36 5.41
CA LEU A 6 -12.28 0.03 5.37
C LEU A 6 -11.28 0.21 4.25
N LEU A 7 -11.70 0.92 3.20
CA LEU A 7 -10.81 1.36 2.13
C LEU A 7 -9.96 2.54 2.61
N LEU A 8 -8.77 2.69 2.03
CA LEU A 8 -7.94 3.87 2.28
C LEU A 8 -8.68 5.09 1.73
N THR A 9 -9.03 6.02 2.63
CA THR A 9 -9.69 7.28 2.30
C THR A 9 -8.80 8.43 2.79
N LYS A 10 -8.81 9.57 2.08
CA LYS A 10 -8.04 10.79 2.43
C LYS A 10 -6.51 10.59 2.45
N THR A 11 -5.97 9.81 1.53
CA THR A 11 -4.51 9.58 1.40
C THR A 11 -3.74 10.81 0.91
N SER A 12 -4.40 11.82 0.34
CA SER A 12 -3.75 13.03 -0.18
C SER A 12 -2.87 13.74 0.86
N SER A 13 -3.38 13.91 2.08
CA SER A 13 -2.62 14.54 3.17
C SER A 13 -1.35 13.77 3.53
N ILE A 14 -1.33 12.44 3.32
CA ILE A 14 -0.14 11.61 3.58
C ILE A 14 0.90 11.85 2.49
N PHE A 15 0.48 11.95 1.22
CA PHE A 15 1.39 12.27 0.11
C PHE A 15 1.96 13.69 0.26
N ASP A 16 1.14 14.67 0.65
CA ASP A 16 1.60 16.03 0.90
C ASP A 16 2.66 16.06 2.02
N GLU A 17 2.46 15.31 3.11
CA GLU A 17 3.47 15.19 4.18
C GLU A 17 4.73 14.45 3.72
N LEU A 18 4.60 13.41 2.89
CA LEU A 18 5.76 12.70 2.33
C LEU A 18 6.60 13.61 1.45
N GLU A 19 5.97 14.37 0.56
CA GLU A 19 6.64 15.34 -0.32
C GLU A 19 7.37 16.41 0.50
N ASN A 20 6.68 17.01 1.49
CA ASN A 20 7.29 18.00 2.38
C ASN A 20 8.53 17.46 3.11
N HIS A 21 8.45 16.23 3.65
CA HIS A 21 9.59 15.60 4.31
C HIS A 21 10.73 15.26 3.34
N GLN A 22 10.43 14.85 2.10
CA GLN A 22 11.45 14.61 1.09
C GLN A 22 12.19 15.89 0.70
N VAL A 23 11.48 17.00 0.48
CA VAL A 23 12.08 18.32 0.20
C VAL A 23 12.96 18.77 1.36
N ALA A 24 12.51 18.61 2.61
CA ALA A 24 13.30 18.95 3.78
C ALA A 24 14.59 18.12 3.87
N LEU A 25 14.53 16.81 3.66
CA LEU A 25 15.72 15.94 3.64
C LEU A 25 16.66 16.31 2.51
N GLN A 26 16.15 16.67 1.33
CA GLN A 26 16.97 17.08 0.20
C GLN A 26 17.72 18.39 0.49
N ALA A 27 17.06 19.38 1.09
CA ALA A 27 17.70 20.62 1.53
C ALA A 27 18.80 20.36 2.59
N MET A 28 18.56 19.44 3.52
CA MET A 28 19.56 19.04 4.52
C MET A 28 20.81 18.43 3.87
N GLN A 29 20.65 17.56 2.86
CA GLN A 29 21.79 16.99 2.11
C GLN A 29 22.61 18.04 1.37
N SER A 30 21.96 19.05 0.81
CA SER A 30 22.62 20.13 0.08
C SER A 30 23.32 21.13 1.01
N SER A 31 23.00 21.14 2.30
CA SER A 31 23.66 21.99 3.29
C SER A 31 24.99 21.38 3.74
N SER A 32 26.03 22.20 3.86
CA SER A 32 27.37 21.79 4.33
C SER A 32 27.40 21.28 5.79
N ALA A 33 26.28 21.34 6.51
CA ALA A 33 26.14 20.86 7.90
C ALA A 33 25.87 19.35 8.02
N ALA A 34 25.70 18.63 6.91
CA ALA A 34 25.31 17.22 6.91
C ALA A 34 26.41 16.23 7.33
N GLY A 35 27.63 16.68 7.63
CA GLY A 35 28.81 15.81 7.80
C GLY A 35 28.58 14.54 8.65
N SER A 36 28.00 14.66 9.84
CA SER A 36 27.74 13.53 10.75
C SER A 36 26.34 12.90 10.63
N PHE A 37 25.43 13.51 9.87
CA PHE A 37 24.03 13.10 9.77
C PHE A 37 23.62 12.62 8.37
N LEU A 38 24.51 12.73 7.38
CA LEU A 38 24.23 12.40 5.99
C LEU A 38 23.72 10.96 5.82
N ASP A 39 24.32 10.00 6.54
CA ASP A 39 23.89 8.60 6.50
C ASP A 39 22.47 8.40 7.04
N GLU A 40 22.10 9.11 8.11
CA GLU A 40 20.74 9.10 8.64
C GLU A 40 19.75 9.74 7.67
N VAL A 41 20.12 10.87 7.07
CA VAL A 41 19.30 11.59 6.09
C VAL A 41 19.04 10.72 4.85
N ILE A 42 20.07 10.06 4.31
CA ILE A 42 19.94 9.11 3.18
C ILE A 42 19.05 7.92 3.56
N LYS A 43 19.21 7.38 4.77
CA LYS A 43 18.39 6.27 5.26
C LYS A 43 16.92 6.64 5.39
N TRP A 44 16.62 7.83 5.89
CA TRP A 44 15.25 8.34 5.95
C TRP A 44 14.67 8.60 4.57
N GLN A 45 15.45 9.17 3.65
CA GLN A 45 15.01 9.41 2.28
C GLN A 45 14.61 8.10 1.59
N LYS A 46 15.42 7.04 1.71
CA LYS A 46 15.08 5.69 1.21
C LYS A 46 13.80 5.14 1.84
N ARG A 47 13.60 5.35 3.15
CA ARG A 47 12.38 4.89 3.85
C ARG A 47 11.13 5.59 3.33
N LEU A 48 11.19 6.91 3.15
CA LEU A 48 10.05 7.69 2.64
C LEU A 48 9.72 7.30 1.19
N GLN A 49 10.74 7.10 0.35
CA GLN A 49 10.54 6.60 -1.02
C GLN A 49 9.88 5.23 -1.07
N ILE A 50 10.28 4.30 -0.19
CA ILE A 50 9.63 2.98 -0.08
C ILE A 50 8.17 3.12 0.36
N ILE A 51 7.90 4.00 1.33
CA ILE A 51 6.52 4.25 1.78
C ILE A 51 5.66 4.77 0.64
N GLU A 52 6.13 5.79 -0.07
CA GLU A 52 5.43 6.38 -1.21
C GLU A 52 5.14 5.32 -2.29
N ALA A 53 6.14 4.54 -2.69
CA ALA A 53 5.98 3.49 -3.70
C ALA A 53 4.96 2.42 -3.27
N VAL A 54 4.99 2.01 -2.00
CA VAL A 54 4.03 1.02 -1.47
C VAL A 54 2.62 1.59 -1.41
N LEU A 55 2.44 2.83 -0.94
CA LEU A 55 1.13 3.48 -0.87
C LEU A 55 0.53 3.69 -2.26
N THR A 56 1.32 4.16 -3.24
CA THR A 56 0.87 4.29 -4.63
C THR A 56 0.42 2.94 -5.18
N LYS A 57 1.24 1.90 -5.00
CA LYS A 57 0.89 0.57 -5.51
C LYS A 57 -0.36 0.01 -4.84
N TRP A 58 -0.54 0.27 -3.55
CA TRP A 58 -1.73 -0.12 -2.82
C TRP A 58 -2.98 0.54 -3.40
N LEU A 59 -2.94 1.85 -3.63
CA LEU A 59 -4.07 2.58 -4.19
C LEU A 59 -4.45 2.06 -5.58
N GLU A 60 -3.47 1.77 -6.45
CA GLU A 60 -3.72 1.13 -7.74
C GLU A 60 -4.41 -0.24 -7.59
N VAL A 61 -3.97 -1.06 -6.63
CA VAL A 61 -4.57 -2.37 -6.37
C VAL A 61 -5.98 -2.23 -5.79
N GLN A 62 -6.21 -1.26 -4.91
CA GLN A 62 -7.52 -0.96 -4.33
C GLN A 62 -8.51 -0.52 -5.40
N GLU A 63 -8.10 0.38 -6.31
CA GLU A 63 -8.92 0.87 -7.41
C GLU A 63 -9.32 -0.27 -8.35
N LYS A 64 -8.35 -1.04 -8.85
CA LYS A 64 -8.61 -2.21 -9.70
C LYS A 64 -9.47 -3.26 -8.99
N TRP A 65 -9.25 -3.48 -7.69
CA TRP A 65 -10.05 -4.41 -6.91
C TRP A 65 -11.50 -3.95 -6.79
N ALA A 66 -11.75 -2.64 -6.61
CA ALA A 66 -13.11 -2.09 -6.54
C ALA A 66 -13.85 -2.24 -7.89
N GLU A 67 -13.19 -1.95 -9.01
CA GLU A 67 -13.75 -2.19 -10.36
C GLU A 67 -14.12 -3.66 -10.57
N LEU A 68 -13.25 -4.58 -10.15
CA LEU A 68 -13.48 -6.02 -10.26
C LEU A 68 -14.58 -6.49 -9.29
N GLU A 69 -14.68 -5.92 -8.09
CA GLU A 69 -15.74 -6.27 -7.13
C GLU A 69 -17.12 -5.87 -7.67
N GLU A 70 -17.23 -4.76 -8.39
CA GLU A 70 -18.48 -4.34 -9.05
C GLU A 70 -18.92 -5.35 -10.13
N VAL A 71 -17.97 -5.79 -10.98
CA VAL A 71 -18.24 -6.72 -12.09
C VAL A 71 -18.50 -8.14 -11.58
N TYR A 72 -17.60 -8.70 -10.78
CA TYR A 72 -17.68 -10.07 -10.24
C TYR A 72 -18.56 -10.16 -8.98
N GLY A 73 -19.15 -9.05 -8.54
CA GLY A 73 -20.10 -8.96 -7.44
C GLY A 73 -21.46 -9.61 -7.72
N THR A 74 -21.82 -9.74 -9.00
CA THR A 74 -23.09 -10.33 -9.43
C THR A 74 -23.03 -11.86 -9.49
N GLN A 75 -24.13 -12.52 -9.12
CA GLN A 75 -24.20 -13.98 -9.11
C GLN A 75 -24.17 -14.56 -10.53
N GLU A 76 -24.74 -13.87 -11.52
CA GLU A 76 -24.68 -14.29 -12.93
C GLU A 76 -23.25 -14.37 -13.46
N ILE A 77 -22.43 -13.33 -13.26
CA ILE A 77 -21.06 -13.29 -13.80
C ILE A 77 -20.16 -14.34 -13.11
N ARG A 78 -20.33 -14.53 -11.79
CA ARG A 78 -19.59 -15.59 -11.06
C ARG A 78 -19.90 -16.99 -11.57
N ASN A 79 -21.16 -17.25 -11.93
CA ASN A 79 -21.57 -18.55 -12.44
C ASN A 79 -21.12 -18.76 -13.90
N ALA A 80 -21.01 -17.69 -14.69
CA ALA A 80 -20.53 -17.75 -16.07
C ALA A 80 -19.00 -17.92 -16.16
N LEU A 81 -18.25 -17.28 -15.27
CA LEU A 81 -16.78 -17.28 -15.25
C LEU A 81 -16.25 -17.96 -13.99
N LEU A 82 -16.55 -19.24 -13.80
CA LEU A 82 -16.19 -20.00 -12.59
C LEU A 82 -14.68 -19.95 -12.27
N HIS A 83 -13.81 -20.00 -13.28
CA HIS A 83 -12.36 -19.95 -13.09
C HIS A 83 -11.89 -18.56 -12.62
N ASP A 84 -12.34 -17.50 -13.31
CA ASP A 84 -11.93 -16.13 -13.02
C ASP A 84 -12.55 -15.62 -11.71
N GLY A 85 -13.80 -16.00 -11.44
CA GLY A 85 -14.50 -15.72 -10.18
C GLY A 85 -13.82 -16.38 -8.98
N ASN A 86 -13.34 -17.62 -9.11
CA ASN A 86 -12.56 -18.29 -8.05
C ASN A 86 -11.21 -17.60 -7.82
N THR A 87 -10.52 -17.20 -8.89
CA THR A 87 -9.26 -16.46 -8.79
C THR A 87 -9.46 -15.10 -8.12
N PHE A 88 -10.50 -14.36 -8.51
CA PHE A 88 -10.85 -13.09 -7.88
C PHE A 88 -11.23 -13.26 -6.41
N ALA A 89 -11.92 -14.34 -6.03
CA ALA A 89 -12.25 -14.63 -4.64
C ALA A 89 -11.01 -14.83 -3.76
N LEU A 90 -9.97 -15.50 -4.29
CA LEU A 90 -8.69 -15.67 -3.60
C LEU A 90 -7.96 -14.33 -3.41
N VAL A 91 -7.82 -13.56 -4.49
CA VAL A 91 -7.18 -12.22 -4.45
C VAL A 91 -7.95 -11.29 -3.50
N SER A 92 -9.28 -11.31 -3.58
CA SER A 92 -10.16 -10.54 -2.69
C SER A 92 -9.97 -10.91 -1.22
N ARG A 93 -9.83 -12.20 -0.90
CA ARG A 93 -9.57 -12.65 0.48
C ARG A 93 -8.25 -12.07 0.99
N ASP A 94 -7.19 -12.16 0.19
CA ASP A 94 -5.86 -11.72 0.60
C ASP A 94 -5.81 -10.19 0.75
N PHE A 95 -6.43 -9.45 -0.17
CA PHE A 95 -6.61 -7.99 -0.05
C PHE A 95 -7.38 -7.61 1.22
N LYS A 96 -8.50 -8.27 1.51
CA LYS A 96 -9.31 -8.03 2.72
C LYS A 96 -8.52 -8.29 4.00
N MET A 97 -7.65 -9.31 4.00
CA MET A 97 -6.77 -9.61 5.13
C MET A 97 -5.73 -8.50 5.33
N LEU A 98 -5.13 -8.00 4.24
CA LEU A 98 -4.18 -6.90 4.28
C LEU A 98 -4.82 -5.62 4.82
N MET A 99 -6.03 -5.26 4.36
CA MET A 99 -6.76 -4.07 4.85
C MET A 99 -7.02 -4.14 6.36
N LYS A 100 -7.50 -5.29 6.86
CA LYS A 100 -7.71 -5.50 8.31
C LYS A 100 -6.42 -5.45 9.12
N ALA A 101 -5.32 -5.96 8.56
CA ALA A 101 -4.03 -5.93 9.22
C ALA A 101 -3.45 -4.50 9.33
N THR A 102 -3.91 -3.60 8.46
CA THR A 102 -3.52 -2.18 8.37
C THR A 102 -4.37 -1.32 9.27
N GLU A 103 -5.67 -1.59 9.34
CA GLU A 103 -6.57 -1.01 10.35
C GLU A 103 -6.01 -1.20 11.77
N LYS A 104 -5.50 -2.40 12.07
CA LYS A 104 -4.90 -2.72 13.38
C LYS A 104 -3.54 -2.06 13.64
N ASN A 105 -2.84 -1.61 12.60
CA ASN A 105 -1.57 -0.91 12.73
C ASN A 105 -1.45 0.15 11.63
N PRO A 106 -1.89 1.39 11.89
CA PRO A 106 -1.90 2.45 10.88
C PRO A 106 -0.49 3.01 10.60
N ASN A 107 0.55 2.56 11.30
CA ASN A 107 1.90 3.02 11.06
C ASN A 107 2.38 2.51 9.69
N VAL A 108 2.33 3.39 8.70
CA VAL A 108 2.67 3.12 7.32
C VAL A 108 4.07 2.53 7.20
N LEU A 109 5.04 3.03 7.97
CA LEU A 109 6.42 2.56 7.95
C LEU A 109 6.53 1.11 8.43
N GLN A 110 5.78 0.73 9.46
CA GLN A 110 5.70 -0.67 9.92
C GLN A 110 4.93 -1.56 8.94
N CYS A 111 3.87 -1.04 8.32
CA CYS A 111 3.10 -1.75 7.31
C CYS A 111 3.91 -2.02 6.04
N CYS A 112 4.67 -1.03 5.55
CA CYS A 112 5.60 -1.17 4.42
C CYS A 112 6.78 -2.10 4.74
N GLN A 113 7.18 -2.21 6.01
CA GLN A 113 8.27 -3.09 6.45
C GLN A 113 7.84 -4.52 6.80
N ARG A 114 6.53 -4.82 6.78
CA ARG A 114 6.08 -6.20 6.93
C ARG A 114 6.60 -7.01 5.75
N LYS A 115 7.64 -7.81 5.98
CA LYS A 115 8.03 -8.90 5.08
C LYS A 115 6.84 -9.81 4.91
N SER A 116 6.09 -9.64 3.83
CA SER A 116 5.05 -10.57 3.43
C SER A 116 5.72 -11.90 3.13
N LYS A 117 5.60 -12.87 4.03
CA LYS A 117 6.06 -14.25 3.82
C LYS A 117 5.30 -14.96 2.68
N THR A 118 4.29 -14.30 2.09
CA THR A 118 3.42 -14.89 1.07
C THR A 118 3.77 -14.40 -0.35
N ILE A 119 4.37 -13.22 -0.51
CA ILE A 119 4.70 -12.68 -1.84
C ILE A 119 5.95 -13.35 -2.43
N SER A 120 6.84 -13.90 -1.60
CA SER A 120 8.04 -14.62 -2.06
C SER A 120 7.78 -16.03 -2.61
N MET A 121 6.52 -16.44 -2.81
CA MET A 121 6.17 -17.69 -3.50
C MET A 121 5.63 -17.49 -4.92
N TRP A 122 5.58 -16.24 -5.41
CA TRP A 122 5.09 -15.90 -6.76
C TRP A 122 6.13 -15.16 -7.62
N ILE A 123 7.42 -15.35 -7.30
CA ILE A 123 8.57 -15.02 -8.16
C ILE A 123 9.49 -16.24 -8.12
#